data_AF-A0A9X8HHG2-F1
#
_entry.id   AF-A0A9X8HHG2-F1
#
_cell.length_a   1.000
_cell.length_b   1.000
_cell.length_c   1.000
_cell.angle_alpha   90.00
_cell.angle_beta   90.00
_cell.angle_gamma   90.00
#
_symmetry.space_group_name_H-M   'P 1'
#
loop_
_entity.id
_entity.type
_entity.pdbx_description
1 polymer ?
#
loop_
_entity_poly.entity_id
_entity_poly.type
_entity_poly.pdbx_seq_one_letter_code
_entity_poly.pdbx_strand_id
1 'polypeptide(L)'
;VHMSLKEKEFRRDCDVLSIASHTPTRWAATILSDIAAAASAPPKKLDVLTKPLTVEHLLDLYYKSRGRRIFFFDYYRTLAPDVSSDFGIVWPDVPVDVLSSLEQLCRDPRNTLLSDKFGSVPGLGLVAEHGYFIRWAMLGRAARINKPWELYGDVFRVNASCGKWREKAEAIMLMYVDRTNGAALEMRRSSILFRYAGADYGFGLMQAQELLHQLTAAFDVRH
;
A
#
# COMPACT_ATOMS: atom_id res chain seq x y z
N VAL A 1 -32.23 0.09 -29.95
CA VAL A 1 -31.76 -0.71 -31.10
C VAL A 1 -32.53 -2.02 -31.11
N HIS A 2 -33.42 -2.24 -32.09
CA HIS A 2 -34.28 -3.42 -32.14
C HIS A 2 -33.51 -4.56 -32.81
N MET A 3 -33.05 -5.54 -32.01
CA MET A 3 -32.36 -6.72 -32.53
C MET A 3 -33.36 -7.67 -33.20
N SER A 4 -33.05 -8.15 -34.41
CA SER A 4 -33.93 -9.03 -35.19
C SER A 4 -34.03 -10.43 -34.57
N LEU A 5 -35.12 -11.16 -34.83
CA LEU A 5 -35.32 -12.52 -34.30
C LEU A 5 -34.22 -13.49 -34.75
N LYS A 6 -33.81 -13.41 -36.03
CA LYS A 6 -32.73 -14.24 -36.58
C LYS A 6 -31.39 -13.99 -35.89
N GLU A 7 -31.10 -12.74 -35.56
CA GLU A 7 -29.86 -12.38 -34.88
C GLU A 7 -29.87 -12.83 -33.41
N LYS A 8 -31.04 -12.83 -32.76
CA LYS A 8 -31.21 -13.40 -31.41
C LYS A 8 -31.00 -14.91 -31.40
N GLU A 9 -31.55 -15.63 -32.37
CA GLU A 9 -31.38 -17.08 -32.51
C GLU A 9 -29.92 -17.44 -32.76
N PHE A 10 -29.26 -16.75 -33.69
CA PHE A 10 -27.83 -16.98 -33.97
C PHE A 10 -26.95 -16.76 -32.72
N ARG A 11 -27.16 -15.67 -31.97
CA ARG A 11 -26.41 -15.42 -30.73
C ARG A 11 -26.68 -16.47 -29.68
N ARG A 12 -27.94 -16.92 -29.55
CA ARG A 12 -28.31 -17.99 -28.61
C ARG A 12 -27.61 -19.30 -28.94
N ASP A 13 -27.48 -19.64 -30.21
CA ASP A 13 -26.77 -20.85 -30.65
C ASP A 13 -25.27 -20.75 -30.34
N CYS A 14 -24.65 -19.58 -30.57
CA CYS A 14 -23.27 -19.32 -30.17
C CYS A 14 -23.07 -19.40 -28.64
N ASP A 15 -23.99 -18.82 -27.87
CA ASP A 15 -23.94 -18.82 -26.41
C ASP A 15 -24.10 -20.24 -25.84
N VAL A 16 -25.00 -21.06 -26.41
CA VAL A 16 -25.20 -22.45 -25.99
C VAL A 16 -23.92 -23.27 -26.18
N LEU A 17 -23.21 -23.10 -27.30
CA LEU A 17 -21.93 -23.77 -27.54
C LEU A 17 -20.85 -23.30 -26.55
N SER A 18 -20.83 -22.01 -26.21
CA SER A 18 -19.90 -21.45 -25.22
C SER A 18 -20.20 -21.95 -23.80
N ILE A 19 -21.47 -21.93 -23.38
CA ILE A 19 -21.92 -22.41 -22.06
C ILE A 19 -21.68 -23.91 -21.91
N ALA A 20 -21.97 -24.70 -22.95
CA ALA A 20 -21.74 -26.14 -22.96
C ALA A 20 -20.24 -26.50 -22.87
N SER A 21 -19.35 -25.64 -23.38
CA SER A 21 -17.91 -25.83 -23.31
C SER A 21 -17.26 -25.27 -22.04
N HIS A 22 -17.94 -24.37 -21.32
CA HIS A 22 -17.48 -23.72 -20.08
C HIS A 22 -18.42 -24.04 -18.91
N THR A 23 -18.57 -25.32 -18.62
CA THR A 23 -19.42 -25.78 -17.51
C THR A 23 -18.86 -25.35 -16.16
N PRO A 24 -19.71 -25.21 -15.13
CA PRO A 24 -19.26 -24.96 -13.75
C PRO A 24 -18.24 -25.99 -13.25
N THR A 25 -18.35 -27.24 -13.71
CA THR A 25 -17.39 -28.31 -13.40
C THR A 25 -16.02 -28.07 -14.02
N ARG A 26 -15.97 -27.58 -15.27
CA ARG A 26 -14.70 -27.22 -15.93
C ARG A 26 -14.06 -26.03 -15.24
N TRP A 27 -14.86 -25.03 -14.88
CA TRP A 27 -14.38 -23.86 -14.12
C TRP A 27 -13.81 -24.27 -12.75
N ALA A 28 -14.52 -25.12 -12.01
CA ALA A 28 -14.04 -25.66 -10.73
C ALA A 28 -12.74 -26.46 -10.89
N ALA A 29 -12.64 -27.31 -11.90
CA ALA A 29 -11.44 -28.09 -12.18
C ALA A 29 -10.24 -27.19 -12.54
N THR A 30 -10.45 -26.15 -13.35
CA THR A 30 -9.41 -25.18 -13.69
C THR A 30 -8.93 -24.43 -12.44
N ILE A 31 -9.85 -23.93 -11.60
CA ILE A 31 -9.48 -23.24 -10.36
C ILE A 31 -8.69 -24.15 -9.42
N LEU A 32 -9.15 -25.38 -9.22
CA LEU A 32 -8.44 -26.33 -8.35
C LEU A 32 -7.05 -26.68 -8.90
N SER A 33 -6.92 -26.79 -10.22
CA SER A 33 -5.64 -26.99 -10.89
C SER A 33 -4.71 -25.79 -10.72
N ASP A 34 -5.23 -24.57 -10.86
CA ASP A 34 -4.46 -23.34 -10.71
C ASP A 34 -4.02 -23.12 -9.26
N ILE A 35 -4.88 -23.43 -8.29
CA ILE A 35 -4.55 -23.41 -6.86
C ILE A 35 -3.47 -24.44 -6.55
N ALA A 36 -3.60 -25.67 -7.05
CA ALA A 36 -2.59 -26.71 -6.86
C ALA A 36 -1.25 -26.33 -7.50
N ALA A 37 -1.28 -25.76 -8.71
CA ALA A 37 -0.10 -25.24 -9.39
C ALA A 37 0.55 -24.10 -8.60
N ALA A 38 -0.22 -23.14 -8.09
CA ALA A 38 0.27 -22.03 -7.27
C ALA A 38 0.82 -22.50 -5.91
N ALA A 39 0.20 -23.50 -5.28
CA ALA A 39 0.69 -24.08 -4.02
C ALA A 39 1.97 -24.91 -4.21
N SER A 40 2.13 -25.55 -5.37
CA SER A 40 3.34 -26.30 -5.73
C SER A 40 4.45 -25.41 -6.31
N ALA A 41 4.12 -24.20 -6.75
CA ALA A 41 5.09 -23.25 -7.26
C ALA A 41 6.03 -22.84 -6.11
N PRO A 42 7.35 -22.97 -6.27
CA PRO A 42 8.27 -22.41 -5.29
C PRO A 42 7.99 -20.90 -5.16
N PRO A 43 8.08 -20.32 -3.95
CA PRO A 43 7.90 -18.89 -3.78
C PRO A 43 8.79 -18.17 -4.81
N LYS A 44 8.22 -17.21 -5.56
CA LYS A 44 8.98 -16.39 -6.52
C LYS A 44 10.20 -15.86 -5.78
N LYS A 45 11.37 -16.43 -6.04
CA LYS A 45 12.59 -16.18 -5.27
C LYS A 45 13.05 -14.74 -5.50
N LEU A 46 12.64 -13.85 -4.61
CA LEU A 46 13.29 -12.56 -4.41
C LEU A 46 14.79 -12.77 -4.07
N ASP A 47 15.14 -13.94 -3.53
CA ASP A 47 16.49 -14.39 -3.21
C ASP A 47 17.49 -14.33 -4.38
N VAL A 48 17.02 -14.36 -5.64
CA VAL A 48 17.92 -14.27 -6.81
C VAL A 48 18.43 -12.84 -7.03
N LEU A 49 17.69 -11.84 -6.55
CA LEU A 49 18.00 -10.42 -6.78
C LEU A 49 18.74 -9.77 -5.61
N THR A 50 18.64 -10.32 -4.40
CA THR A 50 19.21 -9.72 -3.18
C THR A 50 19.82 -10.77 -2.26
N LYS A 51 21.01 -10.50 -1.72
CA LYS A 51 21.60 -11.32 -0.65
C LYS A 51 20.80 -11.10 0.65
N PRO A 52 20.38 -12.16 1.36
CA PRO A 52 19.72 -12.03 2.66
C PRO A 52 20.59 -11.26 3.65
N LEU A 53 19.97 -10.37 4.43
CA LEU A 53 20.62 -9.68 5.53
C LEU A 53 20.78 -10.65 6.71
N THR A 54 22.03 -10.94 7.10
CA THR A 54 22.31 -11.79 8.27
C THR A 54 22.48 -10.96 9.53
N VAL A 55 22.17 -11.57 10.68
CA VAL A 55 22.28 -10.92 11.99
C VAL A 55 23.72 -10.53 12.28
N GLU A 56 24.68 -11.39 11.95
CA GLU A 56 26.10 -11.14 12.17
C GLU A 56 26.58 -9.92 11.37
N HIS A 57 26.13 -9.80 10.12
CA HIS A 57 26.50 -8.68 9.26
C HIS A 57 25.91 -7.36 9.76
N LEU A 58 24.63 -7.36 10.17
CA LEU A 58 23.99 -6.16 10.72
C LEU A 58 24.65 -5.72 12.03
N LEU A 59 24.95 -6.68 12.93
CA LEU A 59 25.62 -6.37 14.20
C LEU A 59 27.04 -5.84 13.98
N ASP A 60 27.80 -6.42 13.04
CA ASP A 60 29.13 -5.92 12.67
C ASP A 60 29.09 -4.46 12.21
N LEU A 61 28.14 -4.12 11.32
CA LEU A 61 27.92 -2.74 10.88
C LEU A 61 27.48 -1.82 12.03
N TYR A 62 26.60 -2.31 12.89
CA TYR A 62 26.10 -1.55 14.05
C TYR A 62 27.23 -1.18 15.01
N TYR A 63 28.07 -2.15 15.39
CA TYR A 63 29.16 -1.96 16.35
C TYR A 63 30.33 -1.16 15.78
N LYS A 64 30.65 -1.33 14.50
CA LYS A 64 31.71 -0.55 13.84
C LYS A 64 31.33 0.92 13.62
N SER A 65 30.03 1.22 13.58
CA SER A 65 29.56 2.59 13.40
C SER A 65 29.89 3.48 14.61
N ARG A 66 30.79 4.44 14.39
CA ARG A 66 31.20 5.44 15.39
C ARG A 66 30.30 6.68 15.43
N GLY A 67 29.51 6.90 14.38
CA GLY A 67 28.65 8.08 14.20
C GLY A 67 27.21 7.89 14.68
N ARG A 68 26.35 8.83 14.27
CA ARG A 68 24.89 8.69 14.41
C ARG A 68 24.39 7.62 13.44
N ARG A 69 23.42 6.82 13.90
CA ARG A 69 22.76 5.76 13.14
C ARG A 69 21.29 6.12 12.99
N ILE A 70 20.75 5.92 11.79
CA ILE A 70 19.35 6.15 11.50
C ILE A 70 18.70 4.85 11.06
N PHE A 71 17.50 4.58 11.59
CA PHE A 71 16.70 3.41 11.27
C PHE A 71 15.36 3.88 10.72
N PHE A 72 14.98 3.34 9.57
CA PHE A 72 13.67 3.54 8.97
C PHE A 72 12.92 2.22 9.05
N PHE A 73 11.81 2.21 9.78
CA PHE A 73 10.95 1.05 9.89
C PHE A 73 9.60 1.33 9.26
N ASP A 74 9.26 0.56 8.24
CA ASP A 74 7.88 0.49 7.73
C ASP A 74 6.99 -0.24 8.75
N TYR A 75 5.69 0.03 8.72
CA TYR A 75 4.74 -0.56 9.66
C TYR A 75 4.25 -1.91 9.16
N TYR A 76 3.49 -1.88 8.07
CA TYR A 76 2.69 -3.02 7.65
C TYR A 76 3.58 -4.08 7.02
N ARG A 77 3.44 -5.33 7.47
CA ARG A 77 4.25 -6.48 7.02
C ARG A 77 5.75 -6.30 7.28
N THR A 78 6.13 -5.36 8.15
CA THR A 78 7.52 -5.11 8.58
C THR A 78 7.63 -5.18 10.10
N LEU A 79 7.00 -4.24 10.82
CA LEU A 79 6.90 -4.30 12.28
C LEU A 79 5.62 -4.97 12.76
N ALA A 80 4.52 -4.75 12.03
CA ALA A 80 3.23 -5.35 12.33
C ALA A 80 3.06 -6.65 11.51
N PRO A 81 2.47 -7.70 12.08
CA PRO A 81 2.29 -8.98 11.39
C PRO A 81 1.42 -8.81 10.14
N ASP A 82 1.55 -9.73 9.19
CA ASP A 82 0.65 -9.79 8.04
C ASP A 82 -0.70 -10.36 8.50
N VAL A 83 -1.69 -9.48 8.70
CA VAL A 83 -3.07 -9.88 9.07
C VAL A 83 -4.03 -9.69 7.92
N SER A 84 -3.56 -9.80 6.67
CA SER A 84 -4.44 -9.79 5.51
C SER A 84 -5.50 -10.89 5.64
N SER A 85 -6.67 -10.52 6.16
CA SER A 85 -7.89 -11.28 5.99
C SER A 85 -8.50 -10.90 4.66
N ASP A 86 -9.18 -11.84 4.00
CA ASP A 86 -9.80 -11.68 2.67
C ASP A 86 -10.79 -10.50 2.55
N PHE A 87 -11.09 -9.79 3.66
CA PHE A 87 -12.14 -8.76 3.73
C PHE A 87 -11.67 -7.37 4.19
N GLY A 88 -10.39 -7.04 4.10
CA GLY A 88 -9.90 -5.65 4.19
C GLY A 88 -8.63 -5.46 4.99
N ILE A 89 -8.06 -4.25 4.89
CA ILE A 89 -6.85 -3.85 5.63
C ILE A 89 -7.24 -3.56 7.08
N VAL A 90 -7.17 -4.58 7.93
CA VAL A 90 -7.07 -4.38 9.39
C VAL A 90 -5.61 -4.02 9.67
N TRP A 91 -5.37 -2.87 10.30
CA TRP A 91 -4.02 -2.52 10.75
C TRP A 91 -3.77 -3.24 12.08
N PRO A 92 -2.96 -4.30 12.12
CA PRO A 92 -2.75 -5.05 13.34
C PRO A 92 -1.93 -4.26 14.33
N ASP A 93 -2.16 -4.47 15.61
CA ASP A 93 -1.26 -3.98 16.64
C ASP A 93 0.13 -4.64 16.51
N VAL A 94 1.16 -3.88 16.87
CA VAL A 94 2.53 -4.41 16.90
C VAL A 94 2.75 -5.20 18.18
N PRO A 95 3.40 -6.38 18.10
CA PRO A 95 3.75 -7.18 19.26
C PRO A 95 4.56 -6.41 20.32
N VAL A 96 4.29 -6.71 21.60
CA VAL A 96 4.88 -5.99 22.75
C VAL A 96 6.41 -6.13 22.82
N ASP A 97 6.94 -7.27 22.40
CA ASP A 97 8.38 -7.56 22.30
C ASP A 97 9.06 -6.68 21.24
N VAL A 98 8.40 -6.43 20.11
CA VAL A 98 8.88 -5.47 19.09
C VAL A 98 8.89 -4.05 19.66
N LEU A 99 7.82 -3.64 20.35
CA LEU A 99 7.76 -2.32 21.00
C LEU A 99 8.87 -2.13 22.04
N SER A 100 9.11 -3.15 22.87
CA SER A 100 10.21 -3.16 23.85
C SER A 100 11.58 -3.05 23.18
N SER A 101 11.79 -3.75 22.07
CA SER A 101 13.03 -3.70 21.30
C SER A 101 13.28 -2.32 20.68
N LEU A 102 12.24 -1.69 20.13
CA LEU A 102 12.30 -0.31 19.63
C LEU A 102 12.63 0.68 20.75
N GLU A 103 12.02 0.53 21.93
CA GLU A 103 12.33 1.37 23.08
C GLU A 103 13.81 1.23 23.50
N GLN A 104 14.32 -0.01 23.54
CA GLN A 104 15.73 -0.25 23.85
C GLN A 104 16.67 0.38 22.83
N LEU A 105 16.35 0.30 21.54
CA LEU A 105 17.13 0.95 20.48
C LEU A 105 17.11 2.48 20.60
N CYS A 106 15.98 3.07 21.00
CA CYS A 106 15.84 4.50 21.25
C CYS A 106 16.65 4.99 22.47
N ARG A 107 17.10 4.10 23.36
CA ARG A 107 17.92 4.48 24.53
C ARG A 107 19.37 4.82 24.15
N ASP A 108 19.91 4.32 23.03
CA ASP A 108 21.23 4.75 22.57
C ASP A 108 21.11 6.15 21.92
N PRO A 109 21.78 7.18 22.47
CA PRO A 109 21.65 8.56 21.97
C PRO A 109 22.22 8.77 20.56
N ARG A 110 22.95 7.79 20.02
CA ARG A 110 23.43 7.80 18.63
C ARG A 110 22.39 7.25 17.66
N ASN A 111 21.35 6.59 18.14
CA ASN A 111 20.30 6.03 17.30
C ASN A 111 19.18 7.07 17.10
N THR A 112 18.70 7.19 15.87
CA THR A 112 17.48 7.91 15.52
C THR A 112 16.58 6.96 14.78
N LEU A 113 15.41 6.67 15.34
CA LEU A 113 14.44 5.76 14.74
C LEU A 113 13.28 6.58 14.17
N LEU A 114 12.82 6.18 12.99
CA LEU A 114 11.70 6.78 12.29
C LEU A 114 10.75 5.69 11.82
N SER A 115 9.46 5.83 12.12
CA SER A 115 8.43 4.90 11.68
C SER A 115 7.08 5.58 11.47
N ASP A 116 6.20 4.98 10.68
CA ASP A 116 4.96 5.60 10.19
C ASP A 116 3.79 5.56 11.17
N LYS A 117 3.82 4.71 12.21
CA LYS A 117 2.65 4.52 13.09
C LYS A 117 2.93 4.17 14.56
N PHE A 118 3.52 5.06 15.38
CA PHE A 118 3.76 4.73 16.81
C PHE A 118 3.82 5.94 17.76
N GLY A 119 2.69 6.35 18.33
CA GLY A 119 2.66 7.43 19.34
C GLY A 119 3.29 7.08 20.70
N SER A 120 3.37 5.79 21.02
CA SER A 120 3.55 5.33 22.40
C SER A 120 4.99 5.02 22.81
N VAL A 121 5.92 4.82 21.87
CA VAL A 121 7.33 4.50 22.16
C VAL A 121 8.11 5.79 22.40
N PRO A 122 8.62 6.04 23.61
CA PRO A 122 9.39 7.25 23.90
C PRO A 122 10.68 7.29 23.07
N GLY A 123 10.97 8.45 22.46
CA GLY A 123 12.16 8.64 21.64
C GLY A 123 12.07 8.05 20.23
N LEU A 124 10.91 7.53 19.81
CA LEU A 124 10.67 7.15 18.43
C LEU A 124 10.15 8.34 17.63
N GLY A 125 10.83 8.68 16.54
CA GLY A 125 10.36 9.67 15.59
C GLY A 125 9.31 9.07 14.66
N LEU A 126 8.42 9.90 14.16
CA LEU A 126 7.32 9.47 13.31
C LEU A 126 7.37 10.08 11.92
N VAL A 127 7.06 9.26 10.91
CA VAL A 127 7.06 9.63 9.49
C VAL A 127 5.75 9.22 8.86
N ALA A 128 4.78 10.13 8.76
CA ALA A 128 3.48 9.83 8.17
C ALA A 128 3.38 10.28 6.72
N GLU A 129 2.46 9.64 5.98
CA GLU A 129 2.16 9.91 4.58
C GLU A 129 3.41 9.96 3.68
N HIS A 130 4.18 8.87 3.68
CA HIS A 130 5.37 8.71 2.82
C HIS A 130 6.42 9.83 2.97
N GLY A 131 6.56 10.42 4.16
CA GLY A 131 7.53 11.48 4.43
C GLY A 131 6.97 12.89 4.44
N TYR A 132 5.67 13.07 4.17
CA TYR A 132 5.06 14.39 4.18
C TYR A 132 5.01 15.00 5.59
N PHE A 133 4.78 14.18 6.62
CA PHE A 133 4.87 14.60 8.02
C PHE A 133 6.05 13.91 8.68
N ILE A 134 6.92 14.69 9.34
CA ILE A 134 8.00 14.15 10.15
C ILE A 134 7.92 14.75 11.54
N ARG A 135 7.91 13.91 12.56
CA ARG A 135 8.08 14.30 13.95
C ARG A 135 9.35 13.66 14.45
N TRP A 136 10.39 14.45 14.66
CA TRP A 136 11.66 13.92 15.14
C TRP A 136 11.56 13.32 16.54
N ALA A 137 12.33 12.25 16.74
CA ALA A 137 12.60 11.68 18.05
C ALA A 137 13.22 12.74 18.97
N MET A 138 12.59 13.05 20.10
CA MET A 138 13.24 13.86 21.14
C MET A 138 13.95 12.94 22.14
N LEU A 139 15.21 13.24 22.41
CA LEU A 139 16.04 12.52 23.37
C LEU A 139 15.84 13.06 24.81
N GLY A 140 15.94 12.18 25.81
CA GLY A 140 15.94 12.53 27.23
C GLY A 140 14.58 13.00 27.78
N ARG A 141 14.57 13.90 28.79
CA ARG A 141 13.33 14.42 29.41
C ARG A 141 12.39 15.13 28.43
N ALA A 142 12.88 15.52 27.25
CA ALA A 142 12.09 16.11 26.17
C ALA A 142 11.31 15.08 25.32
N ALA A 143 11.62 13.78 25.43
CA ALA A 143 10.92 12.69 24.73
C ALA A 143 9.42 12.60 25.08
N ARG A 144 9.02 13.17 26.22
CA ARG A 144 7.64 13.21 26.71
C ARG A 144 6.88 14.48 26.32
N ILE A 145 7.48 15.39 25.55
CA ILE A 145 6.93 16.73 25.34
C ILE A 145 6.13 16.81 24.04
N ASN A 146 4.88 17.22 24.21
CA ASN A 146 3.88 17.80 23.31
C ASN A 146 4.39 18.80 22.26
N LYS A 147 5.47 18.53 21.51
CA LYS A 147 5.75 19.33 20.30
C LYS A 147 4.79 18.91 19.19
N PRO A 148 4.21 19.89 18.47
CA PRO A 148 3.42 19.60 17.28
C PRO A 148 4.29 18.94 16.20
N TRP A 149 3.67 18.17 15.31
CA TRP A 149 4.32 17.59 14.14
C TRP A 149 4.95 18.69 13.29
N GLU A 150 6.19 18.48 12.84
CA GLU A 150 6.83 19.40 11.91
C GLU A 150 6.33 19.05 10.48
N LEU A 151 5.59 19.98 9.87
CA LEU A 151 5.17 19.84 8.47
C LEU A 151 6.38 20.13 7.58
N TYR A 152 7.00 19.08 7.06
CA TYR A 152 8.01 19.22 6.01
C TYR A 152 7.40 19.29 4.62
N GLY A 153 6.18 18.77 4.44
CA GLY A 153 5.38 18.94 3.23
C GLY A 153 5.12 20.41 2.85
N ASP A 154 5.00 21.30 3.84
CA ASP A 154 4.79 22.75 3.62
C ASP A 154 6.07 23.52 3.26
N VAL A 155 7.25 22.90 3.37
CA VAL A 155 8.52 23.49 2.89
C VAL A 155 8.53 23.54 1.36
N PHE A 156 7.80 22.64 0.69
CA PHE A 156 7.28 22.89 -0.65
C PHE A 156 6.11 23.85 -0.51
N ARG A 157 6.44 25.14 -0.30
CA ARG A 157 5.49 26.24 -0.14
C ARG A 157 4.21 25.98 -0.92
N VAL A 158 3.09 25.89 -0.21
CA VAL A 158 1.74 25.94 -0.76
C VAL A 158 1.58 27.27 -1.50
N ASN A 159 2.11 27.34 -2.72
CA ASN A 159 1.69 28.30 -3.71
C ASN A 159 0.28 27.87 -4.13
N ALA A 160 -0.56 28.84 -4.52
CA ALA A 160 -1.96 28.63 -4.91
C ALA A 160 -2.18 27.58 -6.03
N SER A 161 -1.09 27.05 -6.60
CA SER A 161 -1.04 25.96 -7.58
C SER A 161 -1.10 24.55 -6.94
N CYS A 162 -0.78 24.38 -5.65
CA CYS A 162 -0.74 23.09 -4.95
C CYS A 162 -2.11 22.44 -4.74
N GLY A 163 -3.23 23.17 -4.84
CA GLY A 163 -4.58 22.59 -4.81
C GLY A 163 -5.04 22.05 -6.16
N LYS A 164 -4.53 22.61 -7.27
CA LYS A 164 -5.04 22.33 -8.63
C LYS A 164 -4.81 20.90 -9.08
N TRP A 165 -3.69 20.29 -8.67
CA TRP A 165 -3.45 18.87 -8.97
C TRP A 165 -4.44 17.97 -8.23
N ARG A 166 -4.85 18.34 -7.02
CA ARG A 166 -5.82 17.57 -6.22
C ARG A 166 -7.18 17.61 -6.87
N GLU A 167 -7.67 18.80 -7.22
CA GLU A 167 -8.96 18.98 -7.91
C GLU A 167 -8.98 18.18 -9.23
N LYS A 168 -7.88 18.22 -10.00
CA LYS A 168 -7.74 17.45 -11.25
C LYS A 168 -7.74 15.94 -11.01
N ALA A 169 -6.94 15.47 -10.04
CA ALA A 169 -6.86 14.04 -9.71
C ALA A 169 -8.18 13.53 -9.14
N GLU A 170 -8.80 14.27 -8.22
CA GLU A 170 -10.11 13.97 -7.63
C GLU A 170 -11.18 13.84 -8.70
N ALA A 171 -11.28 14.80 -9.63
CA ALA A 171 -12.26 14.75 -10.71
C ALA A 171 -12.12 13.48 -11.57
N ILE A 172 -10.89 13.07 -11.88
CA ILE A 172 -10.62 11.83 -12.62
C ILE A 172 -11.00 10.61 -11.76
N MET A 173 -10.53 10.57 -10.52
CA MET A 173 -10.72 9.42 -9.62
C MET A 173 -12.20 9.21 -9.25
N LEU A 174 -12.99 10.27 -9.11
CA LEU A 174 -14.44 10.18 -8.85
C LEU A 174 -15.18 9.45 -9.97
N MET A 175 -14.81 9.66 -11.24
CA MET A 175 -15.39 8.91 -12.36
C MET A 175 -15.17 7.40 -12.23
N TYR A 176 -14.02 7.01 -11.67
CA TYR A 176 -13.70 5.60 -11.41
C TYR A 176 -14.43 5.06 -10.19
N VAL A 177 -14.65 5.87 -9.15
CA VAL A 177 -15.46 5.49 -7.99
C VAL A 177 -16.91 5.24 -8.42
N ASP A 178 -17.51 6.14 -9.21
CA ASP A 178 -18.91 6.05 -9.64
C ASP A 178 -19.19 4.79 -10.49
N ARG A 179 -18.20 4.32 -11.26
CA ARG A 179 -18.32 3.13 -12.11
C ARG A 179 -17.79 1.85 -11.47
N THR A 180 -17.30 1.91 -10.23
CA THR A 180 -16.73 0.76 -9.50
C THR A 180 -17.48 0.55 -8.19
N ASN A 181 -18.53 -0.27 -8.23
CA ASN A 181 -19.33 -0.59 -7.05
C ASN A 181 -18.44 -1.10 -5.91
N GLY A 182 -18.53 -0.47 -4.73
CA GLY A 182 -17.72 -0.82 -3.56
C GLY A 182 -16.35 -0.12 -3.51
N ALA A 183 -16.00 0.68 -4.52
CA ALA A 183 -14.85 1.57 -4.44
C ALA A 183 -15.18 2.85 -3.65
N ALA A 184 -14.15 3.47 -3.10
CA ALA A 184 -14.25 4.71 -2.35
C ALA A 184 -13.01 5.59 -2.55
N LEU A 185 -13.20 6.90 -2.48
CA LEU A 185 -12.12 7.88 -2.45
C LEU A 185 -11.74 8.19 -0.99
N GLU A 186 -10.44 8.18 -0.67
CA GLU A 186 -9.93 8.63 0.62
C GLU A 186 -8.98 9.82 0.40
N MET A 187 -9.38 10.99 0.91
CA MET A 187 -8.59 12.22 0.85
C MET A 187 -7.65 12.30 2.04
N ARG A 188 -6.34 12.36 1.78
CA ARG A 188 -5.30 12.61 2.77
C ARG A 188 -4.69 14.00 2.61
N ARG A 189 -3.79 14.40 3.52
CA ARG A 189 -3.20 15.74 3.47
C ARG A 189 -2.17 15.92 2.36
N SER A 190 -1.51 14.85 1.93
CA SER A 190 -0.55 14.85 0.82
C SER A 190 -0.98 14.02 -0.38
N SER A 191 -1.92 13.09 -0.22
CA SER A 191 -2.33 12.15 -1.27
C SER A 191 -3.85 11.98 -1.37
N ILE A 192 -4.27 11.33 -2.45
CA ILE A 192 -5.65 10.89 -2.69
C ILE A 192 -5.56 9.40 -3.02
N LEU A 193 -6.37 8.58 -2.36
CA LEU A 193 -6.35 7.14 -2.54
C LEU A 193 -7.66 6.67 -3.18
N PHE A 194 -7.53 5.89 -4.25
CA PHE A 194 -8.63 5.10 -4.80
C PHE A 194 -8.62 3.73 -4.13
N ARG A 195 -9.60 3.47 -3.26
CA ARG A 195 -9.74 2.19 -2.57
C ARG A 195 -10.79 1.36 -3.28
N TYR A 196 -10.39 0.19 -3.78
CA TYR A 196 -11.29 -0.75 -4.43
C TYR A 196 -11.44 -2.07 -3.66
N ALA A 197 -11.00 -2.13 -2.40
CA ALA A 197 -11.06 -3.34 -1.57
C ALA A 197 -12.50 -3.80 -1.28
N GLY A 198 -13.49 -2.90 -1.36
CA GLY A 198 -14.91 -3.25 -1.25
C GLY A 198 -15.57 -3.63 -2.57
N ALA A 199 -14.85 -3.54 -3.69
CA ALA A 199 -15.32 -3.93 -5.01
C ALA A 199 -14.96 -5.39 -5.32
N ASP A 200 -15.55 -5.95 -6.40
CA ASP A 200 -15.05 -7.20 -6.98
C ASP A 200 -13.56 -7.05 -7.32
N TYR A 201 -12.73 -8.01 -6.89
CA TYR A 201 -11.28 -7.87 -6.97
C TYR A 201 -10.79 -7.75 -8.42
N GLY A 202 -11.32 -8.58 -9.33
CA GLY A 202 -10.91 -8.57 -10.74
C GLY A 202 -11.29 -7.27 -11.44
N PHE A 203 -12.54 -6.82 -11.23
CA PHE A 203 -13.04 -5.58 -11.77
C PHE A 203 -12.36 -4.35 -11.15
N GLY A 204 -12.19 -4.33 -9.83
CA GLY A 204 -11.51 -3.26 -9.11
C GLY A 204 -10.05 -3.10 -9.53
N LEU A 205 -9.34 -4.21 -9.73
CA LEU A 205 -7.98 -4.21 -10.25
C LEU A 205 -7.91 -3.66 -11.68
N MET A 206 -8.82 -4.08 -12.57
CA MET A 206 -8.92 -3.56 -13.92
C MET A 206 -9.15 -2.04 -13.92
N GLN A 207 -10.09 -1.56 -13.10
CA GLN A 207 -10.38 -0.15 -12.95
C GLN A 207 -9.19 0.64 -12.39
N ALA A 208 -8.47 0.10 -11.41
CA ALA A 208 -7.27 0.71 -10.85
C ALA A 208 -6.14 0.82 -11.88
N GLN A 209 -5.95 -0.20 -12.72
CA GLN A 209 -4.96 -0.17 -13.80
C GLN A 209 -5.30 0.90 -14.83
N GLU A 210 -6.56 0.99 -15.26
CA GLU A 210 -6.97 2.01 -16.23
C GLU A 210 -6.89 3.43 -15.63
N LEU A 211 -7.27 3.58 -14.36
CA LEU A 211 -7.11 4.83 -13.61
C LEU A 211 -5.65 5.29 -13.57
N LEU A 212 -4.71 4.37 -13.33
CA LEU A 212 -3.28 4.67 -13.35
C LEU A 212 -2.84 5.23 -14.72
N HIS A 213 -3.31 4.64 -15.83
CA HIS A 213 -3.00 5.13 -17.17
C HIS A 213 -3.60 6.52 -17.41
N GLN A 214 -4.86 6.75 -17.04
CA GLN A 214 -5.52 8.06 -17.17
C GLN A 214 -4.81 9.14 -16.34
N LEU A 215 -4.48 8.86 -15.08
CA LEU A 215 -3.76 9.80 -14.22
C LEU A 215 -2.36 10.08 -14.78
N THR A 216 -1.65 9.04 -15.24
CA THR A 216 -0.33 9.23 -15.86
C THR A 216 -0.45 10.14 -17.07
N ALA A 217 -1.38 9.90 -17.99
CA ALA A 217 -1.59 10.75 -19.15
C ALA A 217 -2.01 12.18 -18.78
N ALA A 218 -2.85 12.34 -17.75
CA ALA A 218 -3.30 13.64 -17.28
C ALA A 218 -2.20 14.47 -16.61
N PHE A 219 -1.19 13.82 -16.02
CA PHE A 219 -0.07 14.46 -15.32
C PHE A 219 1.27 14.34 -16.06
N ASP A 220 1.30 13.73 -17.25
CA ASP A 220 2.51 13.65 -18.08
C ASP A 220 2.86 15.06 -18.57
N VAL A 221 3.92 15.65 -17.99
CA VAL A 221 4.46 16.95 -18.40
C VAL A 221 5.44 16.70 -19.54
N ARG A 222 4.95 16.24 -20.69
CA ARG A 222 5.69 16.37 -21.94
C ARG A 222 5.34 17.71 -22.56
N HIS A 223 6.09 18.74 -22.14
CA HIS A 223 6.37 19.90 -22.97
C HIS A 223 7.67 19.64 -23.73
#